data_AF-A0A5N9C8Z3-F1
#
_entry.id   AF-A0A5N9C8Z3-F1
#
_cell.length_a   1.000
_cell.length_b   1.000
_cell.length_c   1.000
_cell.angle_alpha   90.00
_cell.angle_beta   90.00
_cell.angle_gamma   90.00
#
_symmetry.space_group_name_H-M   'P 1'
#
loop_
_entity.id
_entity.type
_entity.pdbx_description
1 polymer ?
#
loop_
_entity_poly.entity_id
_entity_poly.type
_entity_poly.pdbx_seq_one_letter_code
_entity_poly.pdbx_strand_id
1 'polypeptide(L)'
;MIFEKGDVTSPRGHAILYYRSSGVCLATYIMVLPLKLDLEKFIPPVMISQVKASGIDELTAFAIPPALEEVPSYEFLLKLAEQRFDDLVFGGEVSGNDFLDSAQRVSDAVKEYADLCQKLFNTSNTEEISPSEISDLSVNEVLFSMMPEREALGELSKMIGKMQFALEGHDDRLAQESVSEITALSRHLPESYQLTDLIKALEGSSSNRLELARLYLERCYKLLEEDYAAVSEKDDAIRQMQGTFD
;
A
#
# COMPACT_ATOMS: atom_id res chain seq x y z
N MET A 1 17.87 -19.70 9.60
CA MET A 1 18.81 -18.62 10.02
C MET A 1 18.49 -18.05 11.42
N ILE A 2 19.34 -17.24 12.06
CA ILE A 2 19.06 -16.55 13.34
C ILE A 2 19.17 -15.03 13.20
N PHE A 3 18.14 -14.28 13.61
CA PHE A 3 18.19 -12.81 13.65
C PHE A 3 18.83 -12.36 14.96
N GLU A 4 19.99 -11.72 14.87
CA GLU A 4 20.65 -11.10 16.03
C GLU A 4 20.31 -9.61 16.15
N LYS A 5 19.97 -8.98 15.03
CA LYS A 5 19.38 -7.64 14.97
C LYS A 5 18.28 -7.61 13.91
N GLY A 6 17.19 -6.91 14.21
CA GLY A 6 16.00 -6.92 13.37
C GLY A 6 14.88 -7.75 13.99
N ASP A 7 13.81 -7.96 13.24
CA ASP A 7 12.66 -8.74 13.65
C ASP A 7 12.32 -9.76 12.57
N VAL A 8 12.37 -11.04 12.91
CA VAL A 8 12.04 -12.14 11.99
C VAL A 8 10.59 -12.08 11.50
N THR A 9 9.70 -11.47 12.29
CA THR A 9 8.28 -11.29 11.94
C THR A 9 8.03 -10.02 11.12
N SER A 10 9.00 -9.11 11.08
CA SER A 10 8.97 -7.87 10.30
C SER A 10 10.35 -7.61 9.66
N PRO A 11 10.78 -8.48 8.73
CA PRO A 11 12.07 -8.34 8.07
C PRO A 11 12.09 -7.08 7.20
N ARG A 12 13.25 -6.43 7.12
CA ARG A 12 13.37 -5.10 6.48
C ARG A 12 13.42 -5.14 4.96
N GLY A 13 13.58 -6.33 4.37
CA GLY A 13 13.82 -6.52 2.93
C GLY A 13 15.31 -6.48 2.56
N HIS A 14 16.18 -6.21 3.53
CA HIS A 14 17.62 -6.20 3.35
C HIS A 14 18.34 -6.61 4.64
N ALA A 15 19.35 -7.46 4.50
CA ALA A 15 20.04 -8.07 5.64
C ALA A 15 21.53 -8.27 5.38
N ILE A 16 22.33 -8.08 6.43
CA ILE A 16 23.70 -8.55 6.48
C ILE A 16 23.66 -10.00 6.96
N LEU A 17 23.93 -10.94 6.06
CA LEU A 17 24.06 -12.37 6.38
C LEU A 17 25.53 -12.68 6.65
N TYR A 18 25.82 -13.29 7.79
CA TYR A 18 27.19 -13.70 8.10
C TYR A 18 27.27 -15.12 8.65
N TYR A 19 28.42 -15.73 8.44
CA TYR A 19 28.81 -17.04 8.92
C TYR A 19 30.13 -16.97 9.67
N ARG A 20 30.42 -18.00 10.46
CA ARG A 20 31.73 -18.16 11.10
C ARG A 20 32.50 -19.30 10.45
N SER A 21 33.79 -19.10 10.24
CA SER A 21 34.70 -20.16 9.79
C SER A 21 36.04 -20.03 10.48
N SER A 22 36.47 -21.04 11.23
CA SER A 22 37.82 -21.10 11.83
C SER A 22 38.27 -19.81 12.56
N GLY A 23 37.35 -19.11 13.21
CA GLY A 23 37.64 -17.86 13.93
C GLY A 23 37.51 -16.56 13.13
N VAL A 24 37.25 -16.63 11.82
CA VAL A 24 36.93 -15.46 10.99
C VAL A 24 35.42 -15.31 10.76
N CYS A 25 34.98 -14.07 10.55
CA CYS A 25 33.62 -13.76 10.12
C CYS A 25 33.61 -13.61 8.60
N LEU A 26 32.68 -14.30 7.95
CA LEU A 26 32.46 -14.18 6.52
C LEU A 26 31.05 -13.64 6.29
N ALA A 27 30.86 -12.67 5.41
CA ALA A 27 29.56 -12.03 5.21
C ALA A 27 29.21 -11.79 3.74
N THR A 28 27.92 -11.66 3.50
CA THR A 28 27.30 -11.18 2.27
C THR A 28 26.08 -10.33 2.61
N TYR A 29 25.54 -9.61 1.65
CA TYR A 29 24.37 -8.76 1.81
C TYR A 29 23.18 -9.30 1.01
N ILE A 30 22.11 -9.65 1.70
CA ILE A 30 20.84 -10.06 1.07
C ILE A 30 20.02 -8.81 0.75
N MET A 31 19.47 -8.76 -0.45
CA MET A 31 18.42 -7.81 -0.85
C MET A 31 17.23 -8.55 -1.43
N VAL A 32 16.03 -8.15 -1.00
CA VAL A 32 14.75 -8.55 -1.58
C VAL A 32 14.14 -7.31 -2.22
N LEU A 33 13.91 -7.37 -3.53
CA LEU A 33 13.35 -6.25 -4.27
C LEU A 33 11.87 -6.10 -3.94
N PRO A 34 11.41 -4.88 -3.57
CA PRO A 34 10.00 -4.65 -3.26
C PRO A 34 9.12 -4.56 -4.52
N LEU A 35 9.73 -4.47 -5.71
CA LEU A 35 9.05 -4.38 -7.00
C LEU A 35 9.65 -5.38 -7.97
N LYS A 36 8.81 -5.94 -8.85
CA LYS A 36 9.29 -6.80 -9.94
C LYS A 36 10.21 -6.00 -10.86
N LEU A 37 11.45 -6.45 -10.99
CA LEU A 37 12.42 -5.87 -11.90
C LEU A 37 12.29 -6.52 -13.28
N ASP A 38 11.72 -5.79 -14.23
CA ASP A 38 11.65 -6.22 -15.63
C ASP A 38 12.96 -5.87 -16.35
N LEU A 39 13.94 -6.77 -16.28
CA LEU A 39 15.28 -6.57 -16.83
C LEU A 39 15.27 -6.39 -18.36
N GLU A 40 14.28 -6.92 -19.07
CA GLU A 40 14.18 -6.79 -20.53
C GLU A 40 14.12 -5.33 -20.98
N LYS A 41 13.58 -4.44 -20.12
CA LYS A 41 13.50 -3.00 -20.38
C LYS A 41 14.84 -2.28 -20.26
N PHE A 42 15.84 -2.89 -19.63
CA PHE A 42 17.09 -2.23 -19.25
C PHE A 42 18.34 -2.85 -19.87
N ILE A 43 18.21 -4.00 -20.55
CA ILE A 43 19.34 -4.67 -21.21
C ILE A 43 19.21 -4.60 -22.74
N PRO A 44 20.35 -4.55 -23.47
CA PRO A 44 20.34 -4.61 -24.93
C PRO A 44 19.62 -5.88 -25.45
N PRO A 45 18.84 -5.81 -26.55
CA PRO A 45 18.09 -6.94 -27.09
C PRO A 45 18.92 -8.21 -27.34
N VAL A 46 20.20 -8.05 -27.69
CA VAL A 46 21.13 -9.15 -27.93
C VAL A 46 21.48 -9.95 -26.67
N MET A 47 21.24 -9.39 -25.48
CA MET A 47 21.52 -10.02 -24.17
C MET A 47 20.27 -10.60 -23.51
N ILE A 48 19.06 -10.33 -24.02
CA ILE A 48 17.80 -10.80 -23.41
C ILE A 48 17.75 -12.33 -23.34
N SER A 49 18.17 -13.02 -24.39
CA SER A 49 18.19 -14.49 -24.41
C SER A 49 19.16 -15.09 -23.37
N GLN A 50 20.27 -14.41 -23.07
CA GLN A 50 21.23 -14.84 -22.05
C GLN A 50 20.71 -14.60 -20.64
N VAL A 51 20.02 -13.47 -20.41
CA VAL A 51 19.42 -13.15 -19.10
C VAL A 51 18.29 -14.11 -18.77
N LYS A 52 17.39 -14.38 -19.73
CA LYS A 52 16.32 -15.40 -19.59
C LYS A 52 16.89 -16.79 -19.36
N ALA A 53 17.96 -17.17 -20.08
CA ALA A 53 18.62 -18.45 -19.87
C ALA A 53 19.30 -18.58 -18.50
N SER A 54 19.63 -17.44 -17.86
CA SER A 54 20.24 -17.40 -16.53
C SER A 54 19.20 -17.35 -15.39
N GLY A 55 17.91 -17.16 -15.71
CA GLY A 55 16.83 -17.02 -14.72
C GLY A 55 16.91 -15.76 -13.85
N ILE A 56 17.73 -14.78 -14.24
CA ILE A 56 17.97 -13.56 -13.47
C ILE A 56 16.72 -12.66 -13.50
N ASP A 57 15.91 -12.75 -14.54
CA ASP A 57 14.62 -12.05 -14.70
C ASP A 57 13.56 -12.48 -13.67
N GLU A 58 13.70 -13.67 -13.07
CA GLU A 58 12.81 -14.16 -12.02
C GLU A 58 13.31 -13.83 -10.60
N LEU A 59 14.53 -13.30 -10.45
CA LEU A 59 15.14 -13.04 -9.14
C LEU A 59 14.53 -11.80 -8.48
N THR A 60 13.63 -12.05 -7.54
CA THR A 60 13.11 -11.05 -6.60
C THR A 60 14.00 -10.87 -5.38
N ALA A 61 14.99 -11.74 -5.18
CA ALA A 61 15.95 -11.67 -4.08
C ALA A 61 17.33 -12.20 -4.50
N PHE A 62 18.39 -11.62 -3.96
CA PHE A 62 19.77 -12.02 -4.25
C PHE A 62 20.75 -11.62 -3.13
N ALA A 63 21.92 -12.26 -3.13
CA ALA A 63 23.06 -11.92 -2.25
C ALA A 63 24.18 -11.22 -3.04
N ILE A 64 24.75 -10.16 -2.47
CA ILE A 64 25.87 -9.40 -3.05
C ILE A 64 26.97 -9.18 -1.99
N PRO A 65 28.22 -9.58 -2.28
CA PRO A 65 28.62 -10.47 -3.37
C PRO A 65 28.01 -11.88 -3.19
N PRO A 66 27.86 -12.67 -4.27
CA PRO A 66 27.27 -14.02 -4.17
C PRO A 66 28.15 -15.00 -3.37
N ALA A 67 29.46 -14.75 -3.34
CA ALA A 67 30.39 -15.46 -2.46
C ALA A 67 30.46 -14.76 -1.09
N LEU A 68 30.75 -15.54 -0.05
CA LEU A 68 31.05 -14.97 1.26
C LEU A 68 32.44 -14.32 1.25
N GLU A 69 32.51 -13.10 1.77
CA GLU A 69 33.75 -12.34 1.90
C GLU A 69 34.18 -12.23 3.35
N GLU A 70 35.49 -12.26 3.61
CA GLU A 70 36.02 -12.03 4.94
C GLU A 70 35.77 -10.59 5.38
N VAL A 71 35.25 -10.42 6.59
CA VAL A 71 34.99 -9.11 7.20
C VAL A 71 35.79 -8.92 8.48
N PRO A 72 36.10 -7.66 8.87
CA PRO A 72 37.03 -7.37 9.97
C PRO A 72 36.67 -8.03 11.30
N SER A 73 35.40 -7.99 11.72
CA SER A 73 34.92 -8.65 12.93
C SER A 73 33.39 -8.67 13.00
N TYR A 74 32.86 -9.37 13.99
CA TYR A 74 31.43 -9.32 14.32
C TYR A 74 30.97 -7.91 14.74
N GLU A 75 31.76 -7.21 15.56
CA GLU A 75 31.45 -5.85 16.01
C GLU A 75 31.38 -4.85 14.86
N PHE A 76 32.16 -5.07 13.80
CA PHE A 76 32.05 -4.30 12.57
C PHE A 76 30.68 -4.51 11.92
N LEU A 77 30.22 -5.76 11.78
CA LEU A 77 28.91 -6.07 11.21
C LEU A 77 27.76 -5.49 12.04
N LEU A 78 27.84 -5.58 13.38
CA LEU A 78 26.83 -5.04 14.28
C LEU A 78 26.69 -3.51 14.12
N LYS A 79 27.81 -2.79 14.07
CA LYS A 79 27.81 -1.34 13.83
C LYS A 79 27.28 -0.99 12.44
N LEU A 80 27.64 -1.78 11.43
CA LEU A 80 27.18 -1.56 10.05
C LEU A 80 25.66 -1.73 9.94
N ALA A 81 25.11 -2.80 10.51
CA ALA A 81 23.67 -3.06 10.57
C ALA A 81 22.93 -1.93 11.30
N GLU A 82 23.49 -1.39 12.38
CA GLU A 82 22.94 -0.24 13.11
C GLU A 82 22.86 1.02 12.27
N GLN A 83 23.96 1.39 11.61
CA GLN A 83 24.04 2.63 10.84
C GLN A 83 23.14 2.62 9.62
N ARG A 84 22.99 1.45 8.99
CA ARG A 84 22.21 1.28 7.77
C ARG A 84 20.76 0.92 8.01
N PHE A 85 20.42 0.59 9.26
CA PHE A 85 19.14 0.00 9.60
C PHE A 85 18.89 -1.29 8.82
N ASP A 86 19.88 -2.17 8.78
CA ASP A 86 19.78 -3.50 8.17
C ASP A 86 19.44 -4.56 9.24
N ASP A 87 18.82 -5.67 8.83
CA ASP A 87 18.77 -6.86 9.68
C ASP A 87 20.18 -7.47 9.77
N LEU A 88 20.57 -7.99 10.93
CA LEU A 88 21.80 -8.77 11.11
C LEU A 88 21.43 -10.21 11.37
N VAL A 89 21.85 -11.08 10.46
CA VAL A 89 21.42 -12.48 10.42
C VAL A 89 22.64 -13.40 10.48
N PHE A 90 22.65 -14.29 11.47
CA PHE A 90 23.63 -15.36 11.58
C PHE A 90 23.16 -16.60 10.81
N GLY A 91 23.96 -16.99 9.81
CA GLY A 91 23.73 -18.16 8.94
C GLY A 91 24.31 -19.46 9.49
N GLY A 92 25.16 -19.41 10.53
CA GLY A 92 25.78 -20.56 11.15
C GLY A 92 27.28 -20.67 10.88
N GLU A 93 27.80 -21.89 10.97
CA GLU A 93 29.22 -22.19 10.72
C GLU A 93 29.41 -22.82 9.34
N VAL A 94 30.46 -22.40 8.65
CA VAL A 94 30.86 -22.92 7.32
C VAL A 94 32.33 -23.30 7.32
N SER A 95 32.68 -24.25 6.47
CA SER A 95 34.07 -24.59 6.21
C SER A 95 34.61 -23.69 5.10
N GLY A 96 35.56 -22.82 5.39
CA GLY A 96 36.08 -21.83 4.42
C GLY A 96 36.73 -22.41 3.16
N ASN A 97 36.99 -23.73 3.14
CA ASN A 97 37.54 -24.43 1.97
C ASN A 97 36.48 -25.04 1.04
N ASP A 98 35.20 -25.03 1.43
CA ASP A 98 34.12 -25.60 0.61
C ASP A 98 33.24 -24.48 0.04
N PHE A 99 33.66 -23.97 -1.11
CA PHE A 99 32.96 -22.93 -1.83
C PHE A 99 31.55 -23.36 -2.26
N LEU A 100 31.38 -24.64 -2.65
CA LEU A 100 30.11 -25.13 -3.16
C LEU A 100 29.08 -25.24 -2.04
N ASP A 101 29.47 -25.79 -0.88
CA ASP A 101 28.61 -25.81 0.32
C ASP A 101 28.26 -24.38 0.78
N SER A 102 29.25 -23.48 0.80
CA SER A 102 29.04 -22.08 1.20
C SER A 102 28.06 -21.35 0.26
N ALA A 103 28.20 -21.53 -1.05
CA ALA A 103 27.31 -20.93 -2.04
C ALA A 103 25.88 -21.48 -1.96
N GLN A 104 25.73 -22.79 -1.71
CA GLN A 104 24.43 -23.40 -1.49
C GLN A 104 23.74 -22.82 -0.25
N ARG A 105 24.47 -22.70 0.87
CA ARG A 105 23.96 -22.11 2.11
C ARG A 105 23.53 -20.65 1.95
N VAL A 106 24.30 -19.86 1.20
CA VAL A 106 23.90 -18.49 0.87
C VAL A 106 22.61 -18.48 0.06
N SER A 107 22.48 -19.34 -0.95
CA SER A 107 21.27 -19.46 -1.78
C SER A 107 20.05 -19.85 -0.94
N ASP A 108 20.21 -20.82 -0.04
CA ASP A 108 19.15 -21.26 0.85
C ASP A 108 18.73 -20.15 1.82
N ALA A 109 19.69 -19.39 2.37
CA ALA A 109 19.43 -18.26 3.25
C ALA A 109 18.74 -17.10 2.52
N VAL A 110 19.12 -16.80 1.27
CA VAL A 110 18.43 -15.80 0.43
C VAL A 110 16.98 -16.20 0.23
N LYS A 111 16.72 -17.47 -0.09
CA LYS A 111 15.36 -17.99 -0.27
C LYS A 111 14.55 -17.92 1.03
N GLU A 112 15.11 -18.39 2.15
CA GLU A 112 14.45 -18.36 3.46
C GLU A 112 14.14 -16.91 3.88
N TYR A 113 15.04 -15.95 3.66
CA TYR A 113 14.81 -14.53 3.99
C TYR A 113 13.77 -13.88 3.05
N ALA A 114 13.80 -14.22 1.76
CA ALA A 114 12.81 -13.77 0.79
C ALA A 114 11.40 -14.29 1.15
N ASP A 115 11.29 -15.55 1.56
CA ASP A 115 10.03 -16.14 2.01
C ASP A 115 9.47 -15.42 3.26
N LEU A 116 10.34 -14.98 4.18
CA LEU A 116 9.93 -14.16 5.34
C LEU A 116 9.39 -12.80 4.90
N CYS A 117 10.08 -12.12 3.98
CA CYS A 117 9.63 -10.85 3.42
C CYS A 117 8.30 -11.02 2.68
N GLN A 118 8.19 -12.05 1.85
CA GLN A 118 6.96 -12.38 1.13
C GLN A 118 5.83 -12.72 2.09
N LYS A 119 6.07 -13.42 3.19
CA LYS A 119 5.02 -13.64 4.21
C LYS A 119 4.54 -12.33 4.78
N LEU A 120 5.40 -11.33 5.01
CA LEU A 120 4.95 -10.00 5.43
C LEU A 120 4.13 -9.32 4.33
N PHE A 121 4.60 -9.27 3.08
CA PHE A 121 3.84 -8.70 1.96
C PHE A 121 2.54 -9.45 1.68
N ASN A 122 2.55 -10.76 1.85
CA ASN A 122 1.39 -11.63 1.73
C ASN A 122 0.50 -11.57 2.96
N THR A 123 1.00 -11.15 4.14
CA THR A 123 0.22 -10.89 5.36
C THR A 123 -0.41 -9.51 5.31
N SER A 124 0.28 -8.53 4.72
CA SER A 124 -0.30 -7.27 4.25
C SER A 124 -1.30 -7.50 3.09
N ASN A 125 -1.11 -8.57 2.30
CA ASN A 125 -2.09 -9.12 1.35
C ASN A 125 -2.88 -10.33 1.92
N THR A 126 -2.91 -10.55 3.25
CA THR A 126 -3.82 -11.56 3.87
C THR A 126 -5.08 -10.84 4.33
N GLU A 127 -5.56 -9.94 3.48
CA GLU A 127 -6.85 -10.18 2.89
C GLU A 127 -6.57 -10.89 1.55
N GLU A 128 -6.66 -12.22 1.53
CA GLU A 128 -6.90 -12.94 0.27
C GLU A 128 -8.24 -12.44 -0.26
N ILE A 129 -8.22 -11.31 -0.96
CA ILE A 129 -9.32 -10.86 -1.78
C ILE A 129 -9.35 -11.84 -2.93
N SER A 130 -10.24 -12.81 -2.81
CA SER A 130 -10.70 -13.62 -3.94
C SER A 130 -10.94 -12.69 -5.14
N PRO A 131 -10.62 -13.08 -6.40
CA PRO A 131 -10.94 -12.26 -7.57
C PRO A 131 -12.44 -11.90 -7.71
N SER A 132 -13.29 -12.49 -6.87
CA SER A 132 -14.70 -12.17 -6.66
C SER A 132 -14.96 -10.94 -5.76
N GLU A 133 -13.94 -10.35 -5.13
CA GLU A 133 -14.09 -9.26 -4.15
C GLU A 133 -13.09 -8.10 -4.35
N ILE A 134 -12.49 -7.95 -5.54
CA ILE A 134 -12.07 -6.60 -5.97
C ILE A 134 -13.37 -5.83 -6.13
N SER A 135 -13.84 -5.28 -5.01
CA SER A 135 -14.92 -4.33 -5.03
C SER A 135 -14.47 -3.18 -5.92
N ASP A 136 -15.32 -2.74 -6.84
CA ASP A 136 -15.08 -1.54 -7.65
C ASP A 136 -14.63 -0.35 -6.78
N LEU A 137 -15.02 -0.34 -5.49
CA LEU A 137 -14.58 0.62 -4.47
C LEU A 137 -13.05 0.67 -4.27
N SER A 138 -12.34 -0.46 -4.32
CA SER A 138 -10.88 -0.53 -4.12
C SER A 138 -10.09 0.10 -5.28
N VAL A 139 -10.57 -0.08 -6.52
CA VAL A 139 -10.00 0.58 -7.70
C VAL A 139 -10.31 2.08 -7.66
N ASN A 140 -11.54 2.42 -7.27
CA ASN A 140 -11.98 3.81 -7.14
C ASN A 140 -11.21 4.56 -6.04
N GLU A 141 -10.80 3.91 -4.95
CA GLU A 141 -10.05 4.56 -3.85
C GLU A 141 -8.68 5.09 -4.32
N VAL A 142 -7.97 4.34 -5.17
CA VAL A 142 -6.71 4.81 -5.79
C VAL A 142 -6.98 5.98 -6.73
N LEU A 143 -8.04 5.93 -7.54
CA LEU A 143 -8.43 7.02 -8.44
C LEU A 143 -8.78 8.30 -7.67
N PHE A 144 -9.55 8.19 -6.60
CA PHE A 144 -9.95 9.32 -5.77
C PHE A 144 -8.76 10.02 -5.10
N SER A 145 -7.73 9.27 -4.70
CA SER A 145 -6.51 9.84 -4.11
C SER A 145 -5.71 10.76 -5.06
N MET A 146 -5.91 10.61 -6.38
CA MET A 146 -5.20 11.38 -7.42
C MET A 146 -6.07 12.47 -8.06
N MET A 147 -7.34 12.55 -7.67
CA MET A 147 -8.33 13.39 -8.33
C MET A 147 -8.26 14.84 -7.81
N PRO A 148 -8.21 15.87 -8.68
CA PRO A 148 -8.34 17.25 -8.26
C PRO A 148 -9.71 17.51 -7.61
N GLU A 149 -9.78 18.41 -6.62
CA GLU A 149 -11.03 18.69 -5.87
C GLU A 149 -12.23 19.00 -6.79
N ARG A 150 -12.01 19.77 -7.87
CA ARG A 150 -13.06 20.10 -8.85
C ARG A 150 -13.65 18.85 -9.53
N GLU A 151 -12.79 17.90 -9.88
CA GLU A 151 -13.20 16.66 -10.53
C GLU A 151 -13.88 15.73 -9.52
N ALA A 152 -13.36 15.66 -8.29
CA ALA A 152 -13.95 14.92 -7.18
C ALA A 152 -15.38 15.40 -6.86
N LEU A 153 -15.63 16.72 -6.84
CA LEU A 153 -17.00 17.25 -6.70
C LEU A 153 -17.91 16.89 -7.89
N GLY A 154 -17.34 16.76 -9.10
CA GLY A 154 -18.05 16.27 -10.27
C GLY A 154 -18.49 14.81 -10.11
N GLU A 155 -17.61 13.94 -9.60
CA GLU A 155 -17.95 12.55 -9.27
C GLU A 155 -18.96 12.47 -8.12
N LEU A 156 -18.79 13.27 -7.07
CA LEU A 156 -19.75 13.37 -5.97
C LEU A 156 -21.16 13.72 -6.49
N SER A 157 -21.25 14.67 -7.42
CA SER A 157 -22.52 15.05 -8.07
C SER A 157 -23.19 13.88 -8.79
N LYS A 158 -22.41 13.07 -9.51
CA LYS A 158 -22.92 11.89 -10.22
C LYS A 158 -23.41 10.82 -9.23
N MET A 159 -22.66 10.59 -8.16
CA MET A 159 -23.03 9.60 -7.13
C MET A 159 -24.29 10.01 -6.37
N ILE A 160 -24.46 11.30 -6.04
CA ILE A 160 -25.69 11.83 -5.47
C ILE A 160 -26.87 11.65 -6.45
N GLY A 161 -26.67 11.87 -7.75
CA GLY A 161 -27.70 11.61 -8.77
C GLY A 161 -28.07 10.14 -8.89
N LYS A 162 -27.09 9.23 -8.84
CA LYS A 162 -27.28 7.77 -8.82
C LYS A 162 -28.08 7.33 -7.59
N MET A 163 -27.74 7.88 -6.43
CA MET A 163 -28.49 7.68 -5.18
C MET A 163 -29.94 8.15 -5.31
N GLN A 164 -30.17 9.34 -5.87
CA GLN A 164 -31.50 9.89 -6.08
C GLN A 164 -32.37 8.98 -6.96
N PHE A 165 -31.80 8.51 -8.07
CA PHE A 165 -32.46 7.55 -8.95
C PHE A 165 -32.76 6.22 -8.23
N ALA A 166 -31.82 5.70 -7.43
CA ALA A 166 -32.03 4.47 -6.67
C ALA A 166 -33.18 4.59 -5.68
N LEU A 167 -33.28 5.73 -4.99
CA LEU A 167 -34.33 5.98 -4.00
C LEU A 167 -35.71 6.14 -4.64
N GLU A 168 -35.81 6.81 -5.80
CA GLU A 168 -37.04 6.90 -6.58
C GLU A 168 -37.48 5.54 -7.14
N GLY A 169 -36.50 4.69 -7.51
CA GLY A 169 -36.71 3.34 -8.01
C GLY A 169 -36.93 2.28 -6.92
N HIS A 170 -36.87 2.64 -5.64
CA HIS A 170 -36.86 1.71 -4.50
C HIS A 170 -35.79 0.61 -4.61
N ASP A 171 -34.62 0.93 -5.19
CA ASP A 171 -33.46 0.05 -5.27
C ASP A 171 -32.52 0.30 -4.08
N ASP A 172 -32.84 -0.30 -2.95
CA ASP A 172 -32.07 -0.17 -1.71
C ASP A 172 -30.61 -0.63 -1.87
N ARG A 173 -30.36 -1.61 -2.74
CA ARG A 173 -29.00 -2.10 -3.01
C ARG A 173 -28.18 -1.02 -3.72
N LEU A 174 -28.71 -0.43 -4.79
CA LEU A 174 -28.04 0.65 -5.52
C LEU A 174 -27.86 1.91 -4.66
N ALA A 175 -28.80 2.17 -3.74
CA ALA A 175 -28.69 3.26 -2.78
C ALA A 175 -27.52 3.02 -1.80
N GLN A 176 -27.42 1.82 -1.22
CA GLN A 176 -26.30 1.46 -0.34
C GLN A 176 -24.94 1.49 -1.07
N GLU A 177 -24.88 1.00 -2.30
CA GLU A 177 -23.68 1.08 -3.14
C GLU A 177 -23.24 2.53 -3.35
N SER A 178 -24.19 3.42 -3.64
CA SER A 178 -23.91 4.85 -3.84
C SER A 178 -23.38 5.52 -2.56
N VAL A 179 -23.92 5.18 -1.38
CA VAL A 179 -23.39 5.68 -0.09
C VAL A 179 -21.96 5.20 0.14
N SER A 180 -21.68 3.94 -0.17
CA SER A 180 -20.34 3.37 -0.03
C SER A 180 -19.32 4.10 -0.93
N GLU A 181 -19.68 4.38 -2.18
CA GLU A 181 -18.84 5.13 -3.13
C GLU A 181 -18.59 6.58 -2.64
N ILE A 182 -19.63 7.27 -2.16
CA ILE A 182 -19.51 8.61 -1.57
C ILE A 182 -18.60 8.57 -0.34
N THR A 183 -18.72 7.55 0.50
CA THR A 183 -17.89 7.37 1.70
C THR A 183 -16.43 7.18 1.32
N ALA A 184 -16.13 6.36 0.31
CA ALA A 184 -14.77 6.18 -0.18
C ALA A 184 -14.18 7.50 -0.70
N LEU A 185 -14.91 8.25 -1.54
CA LEU A 185 -14.46 9.55 -2.03
C LEU A 185 -14.20 10.54 -0.88
N SER A 186 -15.06 10.55 0.14
CA SER A 186 -14.99 11.52 1.24
C SER A 186 -13.69 11.47 2.02
N ARG A 187 -13.01 10.32 2.07
CA ARG A 187 -11.72 10.14 2.76
C ARG A 187 -10.58 10.92 2.12
N HIS A 188 -10.75 11.34 0.86
CA HIS A 188 -9.72 12.02 0.07
C HIS A 188 -10.00 13.51 -0.13
N LEU A 189 -11.11 14.03 0.43
CA LEU A 189 -11.45 15.45 0.36
C LEU A 189 -11.20 16.16 1.70
N PRO A 190 -10.87 17.47 1.68
CA PRO A 190 -10.65 18.23 2.91
C PRO A 190 -11.87 18.20 3.86
N GLU A 191 -11.62 18.16 5.17
CA GLU A 191 -12.67 18.15 6.20
C GLU A 191 -13.61 19.37 6.11
N SER A 192 -13.14 20.50 5.55
CA SER A 192 -13.93 21.71 5.34
C SER A 192 -15.17 21.49 4.46
N TYR A 193 -15.16 20.45 3.61
CA TYR A 193 -16.32 20.06 2.80
C TYR A 193 -17.43 19.37 3.60
N GLN A 194 -17.16 18.91 4.83
CA GLN A 194 -18.16 18.34 5.75
C GLN A 194 -18.94 17.13 5.18
N LEU A 195 -18.28 16.31 4.36
CA LEU A 195 -18.93 15.19 3.68
C LEU A 195 -19.43 14.09 4.63
N THR A 196 -18.89 14.00 5.85
CA THR A 196 -19.42 13.10 6.88
C THR A 196 -20.87 13.45 7.25
N ASP A 197 -21.24 14.73 7.28
CA ASP A 197 -22.61 15.13 7.61
C ASP A 197 -23.56 14.98 6.42
N LEU A 198 -23.04 15.13 5.19
CA LEU A 198 -23.74 14.71 3.97
C LEU A 198 -24.06 13.20 3.99
N ILE A 199 -23.10 12.35 4.36
CA ILE A 199 -23.30 10.90 4.40
C ILE A 199 -24.38 10.54 5.43
N LYS A 200 -24.31 11.09 6.64
CA LYS A 200 -25.36 10.91 7.66
C LYS A 200 -26.74 11.35 7.17
N ALA A 201 -26.80 12.46 6.44
CA ALA A 201 -28.04 12.95 5.85
C ALA A 201 -28.63 11.95 4.83
N LEU A 202 -27.79 11.32 4.00
CA LEU A 202 -28.18 10.33 3.00
C LEU A 202 -28.62 8.99 3.61
N GLU A 203 -27.97 8.55 4.69
CA GLU A 203 -28.31 7.32 5.41
C GLU A 203 -29.57 7.44 6.27
N GLY A 204 -29.93 8.65 6.69
CA GLY A 204 -31.14 8.91 7.46
C GLY A 204 -32.43 8.59 6.69
N SER A 205 -33.50 8.24 7.41
CA SER A 205 -34.83 7.99 6.83
C SER A 205 -35.68 9.25 6.66
N SER A 206 -35.07 10.44 6.68
CA SER A 206 -35.81 11.71 6.57
C SER A 206 -36.37 11.90 5.17
N SER A 207 -37.56 12.51 5.06
CA SER A 207 -38.18 12.84 3.77
C SER A 207 -37.34 13.82 2.95
N ASN A 208 -36.44 14.56 3.59
CA ASN A 208 -35.68 15.65 2.98
C ASN A 208 -34.22 15.28 2.68
N ARG A 209 -33.82 14.01 2.83
CA ARG A 209 -32.42 13.57 2.63
C ARG A 209 -31.80 13.98 1.29
N LEU A 210 -32.60 14.00 0.22
CA LEU A 210 -32.14 14.38 -1.13
C LEU A 210 -31.90 15.88 -1.25
N GLU A 211 -32.81 16.69 -0.70
CA GLU A 211 -32.66 18.15 -0.70
C GLU A 211 -31.49 18.57 0.19
N LEU A 212 -31.31 17.89 1.32
CA LEU A 212 -30.18 18.10 2.21
C LEU A 212 -28.86 17.75 1.52
N ALA A 213 -28.80 16.63 0.79
CA ALA A 213 -27.62 16.24 0.02
C ALA A 213 -27.27 17.26 -1.07
N ARG A 214 -28.28 17.80 -1.74
CA ARG A 214 -28.10 18.88 -2.72
C ARG A 214 -27.55 20.15 -2.09
N LEU A 215 -28.05 20.56 -0.91
CA LEU A 215 -27.53 21.74 -0.20
C LEU A 215 -26.05 21.56 0.19
N TYR A 216 -25.67 20.38 0.67
CA TYR A 216 -24.26 20.06 0.95
C TYR A 216 -23.40 20.12 -0.31
N LEU A 217 -23.86 19.57 -1.44
CA LEU A 217 -23.12 19.62 -2.70
C LEU A 217 -22.95 21.05 -3.21
N GLU A 218 -24.01 21.87 -3.17
CA GLU A 218 -23.95 23.28 -3.56
C GLU A 218 -22.98 24.05 -2.65
N ARG A 219 -23.00 23.78 -1.34
CA ARG A 219 -22.03 24.34 -0.38
C ARG A 219 -20.59 23.97 -0.75
N CYS A 220 -20.33 22.73 -1.15
CA CYS A 220 -19.01 22.27 -1.58
C CYS A 220 -18.51 23.08 -2.79
N TYR A 221 -19.34 23.28 -3.81
CA TYR A 221 -18.97 24.11 -4.96
C TYR A 221 -18.69 25.56 -4.58
N LYS A 222 -19.46 26.14 -3.65
CA LYS A 222 -19.21 27.50 -3.14
C LYS A 222 -17.92 27.62 -2.35
N LEU A 223 -17.55 26.58 -1.61
CA LEU A 223 -16.28 26.51 -0.93
C LEU A 223 -15.11 26.46 -1.93
N LEU A 224 -15.23 25.64 -2.99
CA LEU A 224 -14.23 25.55 -4.06
C LEU A 224 -14.07 26.87 -4.84
N GLU A 225 -15.13 27.66 -4.94
CA GLU A 225 -15.15 29.00 -5.56
C GLU A 225 -14.67 30.11 -4.60
N GLU A 226 -14.34 29.78 -3.34
CA GLU A 226 -14.00 30.73 -2.26
C GLU A 226 -15.10 31.77 -1.98
N ASP A 227 -16.37 31.46 -2.31
CA ASP A 227 -17.53 32.32 -2.09
C ASP A 227 -18.13 32.07 -0.69
N TYR A 228 -17.43 32.57 0.34
CA TYR A 228 -17.81 32.35 1.73
C TYR A 228 -19.17 32.94 2.12
N ALA A 229 -19.64 33.98 1.41
CA ALA A 229 -20.97 34.53 1.63
C ALA A 229 -22.05 33.51 1.22
N ALA A 230 -21.91 32.93 0.02
CA ALA A 230 -22.82 31.89 -0.44
C ALA A 230 -22.69 30.60 0.40
N VAL A 231 -21.50 30.25 0.90
CA VAL A 231 -21.33 29.13 1.84
C VAL A 231 -22.17 29.36 3.11
N SER A 232 -22.14 30.57 3.68
CA SER A 232 -22.94 30.90 4.87
C SER A 232 -24.44 30.77 4.62
N GLU A 233 -24.93 31.21 3.45
CA GLU A 233 -26.34 31.03 3.08
C GLU A 233 -26.73 29.55 3.01
N LYS A 234 -25.85 28.70 2.49
CA LYS A 234 -26.07 27.24 2.46
C LYS A 234 -26.02 26.63 3.85
N ASP A 235 -25.11 27.08 4.72
CA ASP A 235 -25.03 26.63 6.11
C ASP A 235 -26.30 26.98 6.91
N ASP A 236 -26.90 28.14 6.66
CA ASP A 236 -28.18 28.52 7.26
C ASP A 236 -29.32 27.64 6.75
N ALA A 237 -29.38 27.37 5.44
CA ALA A 237 -30.38 26.49 4.84
C ALA A 237 -30.28 25.04 5.34
N ILE A 238 -29.07 24.50 5.46
CA ILE A 238 -28.80 23.17 6.00
C ILE A 238 -29.29 23.09 7.46
N ARG A 239 -28.94 24.07 8.30
CA ARG A 239 -29.36 24.11 9.71
C ARG A 239 -30.87 24.21 9.86
N GLN A 240 -31.55 25.03 9.07
CA GLN A 240 -33.01 25.12 9.09
C GLN A 240 -33.65 23.77 8.75
N MET A 241 -33.14 23.09 7.73
CA MET A 241 -33.68 21.80 7.29
C MET A 241 -33.43 20.68 8.30
N GLN A 242 -32.27 20.67 8.96
CA GLN A 242 -31.95 19.71 10.02
C GLN A 242 -32.74 19.98 11.31
N GLY A 243 -32.92 21.24 11.71
CA GLY A 243 -33.61 21.63 12.94
C GLY A 243 -35.15 21.60 12.88
N THR A 244 -35.76 21.21 11.76
CA THR A 244 -37.22 21.14 11.62
C THR A 244 -37.83 19.82 12.16
N PHE A 245 -37.01 18.88 12.69
CA PHE A 245 -37.47 17.54 13.07
C PHE A 245 -36.89 16.97 14.39
N ASP A 246 -36.47 17.84 15.33
CA ASP A 246 -36.34 17.45 16.75
C ASP A 246 -37.69 17.53 17.48
#